data_AF-A0A834ND70-F1
#
_entry.id   AF-A0A834ND70-F1
#
_cell.length_a   1.000
_cell.length_b   1.000
_cell.length_c   1.000
_cell.angle_alpha   90.00
_cell.angle_beta   90.00
_cell.angle_gamma   90.00
#
_symmetry.space_group_name_H-M   'P 1'
#
loop_
_entity.id
_entity.type
_entity.pdbx_description
1 polymer ?
#
loop_
_entity_poly.entity_id
_entity_poly.type
_entity_poly.pdbx_seq_one_letter_code
_entity_poly.pdbx_strand_id
1 'polypeptide(L)'
;MSPRIFVIKYDRADATYLSGEYITGYVIIESNGKKHIRDLKMHFKGKTNVHCTTTGTGQDINGNDHYIATKKYFNIEQSLFKKIV
;
A
#
# COMPACT_ATOMS: atom_id res chain seq x y z
N MET A 1 -22.20 -1.05 -9.86
CA MET A 1 -22.44 0.38 -10.15
C MET A 1 -21.26 1.19 -9.59
N SER A 2 -20.33 1.66 -10.44
CA SER A 2 -19.10 2.34 -10.03
C SER A 2 -19.26 3.87 -9.99
N PRO A 3 -18.43 4.61 -9.23
CA PRO A 3 -18.29 6.05 -9.40
C PRO A 3 -17.70 6.36 -10.79
N ARG A 4 -17.96 7.57 -11.30
CA ARG A 4 -17.38 8.04 -12.57
C ARG A 4 -15.88 8.32 -12.39
N ILE A 5 -15.52 8.92 -11.25
CA ILE A 5 -14.13 9.17 -10.85
C ILE A 5 -13.95 8.63 -9.43
N PHE A 6 -12.85 7.92 -9.19
CA PHE A 6 -12.38 7.52 -7.87
C PHE A 6 -10.85 7.57 -7.88
N VAL A 7 -10.28 8.66 -7.36
CA VAL A 7 -8.85 8.93 -7.46
C VAL A 7 -8.31 9.37 -6.10
N ILE A 8 -7.15 8.82 -5.72
CA ILE A 8 -6.34 9.29 -4.60
C ILE A 8 -5.34 10.29 -5.16
N LYS A 9 -5.26 11.48 -4.56
CA LYS A 9 -4.24 12.48 -4.88
C LYS A 9 -3.39 12.76 -3.67
N TYR A 10 -2.07 12.64 -3.83
CA TYR A 10 -1.09 13.13 -2.86
C TYR A 10 -0.80 14.59 -3.13
N ASP A 11 -0.54 15.36 -2.07
CA ASP A 11 -0.17 16.78 -2.23
C ASP A 11 1.20 16.92 -2.93
N ARG A 12 2.07 15.92 -2.77
CA ARG A 12 3.35 15.78 -3.48
C ARG A 12 3.34 14.50 -4.33
N ALA A 13 2.79 14.59 -5.54
CA ALA A 13 2.55 13.41 -6.40
C ALA A 13 3.81 12.58 -6.72
N ASP A 14 4.94 13.24 -6.94
CA ASP A 14 6.20 12.60 -7.35
C ASP A 14 7.23 12.51 -6.22
N ALA A 15 6.79 12.66 -4.97
CA ALA A 15 7.70 12.62 -3.83
C ALA A 15 8.10 11.19 -3.47
N THR A 16 9.38 11.03 -3.15
CA THR A 16 9.86 9.94 -2.30
C THR A 16 9.81 10.41 -0.86
N TYR A 17 9.20 9.61 0.02
CA TYR A 17 9.06 9.91 1.43
C TYR A 17 10.07 9.12 2.26
N LEU A 18 10.65 9.77 3.26
CA LEU A 18 11.54 9.19 4.25
C LEU A 18 10.79 8.85 5.55
N SER A 19 11.48 8.11 6.43
CA SER A 19 10.92 7.78 7.74
C SER A 19 10.65 9.05 8.55
N GLY A 20 9.46 9.13 9.14
CA GLY A 20 9.02 10.28 9.92
C GLY A 20 8.36 11.40 9.12
N GLU A 21 8.38 11.36 7.78
CA GLU A 21 7.64 12.34 6.98
C GLU A 21 6.12 12.07 7.00
N TYR A 22 5.36 13.17 6.93
CA TYR A 22 3.91 13.11 6.75
C TYR A 22 3.55 12.94 5.28
N ILE A 23 2.67 11.96 5.01
CA ILE A 23 2.05 11.78 3.70
C ILE A 23 0.65 12.38 3.78
N THR A 24 0.41 13.42 3.00
CA THR A 24 -0.87 14.15 2.96
C THR A 24 -1.49 14.12 1.57
N GLY A 25 -2.81 14.30 1.50
CA GLY A 25 -3.57 14.23 0.27
C GLY A 25 -5.07 14.10 0.51
N TYR A 26 -5.80 13.76 -0.54
CA TYR A 26 -7.26 13.64 -0.52
C TYR A 26 -7.77 12.62 -1.54
N VAL A 27 -9.03 12.19 -1.37
CA VAL A 27 -9.72 11.29 -2.29
C VAL A 27 -10.82 12.05 -3.01
N ILE A 28 -10.82 12.00 -4.34
CA ILE A 28 -11.86 12.59 -5.20
C ILE A 28 -12.80 11.48 -5.63
N ILE A 29 -14.10 11.68 -5.39
CA ILE A 29 -15.16 10.79 -5.86
C ILE A 29 -16.18 11.61 -6.65
N GLU A 30 -16.37 11.28 -7.93
CA GLU A 30 -17.43 11.85 -8.76
C GLU A 30 -18.48 10.78 -9.05
N SER A 31 -19.75 11.14 -8.90
CA SER A 31 -20.89 10.27 -9.15
C SER A 31 -21.92 10.93 -10.06
N ASN A 32 -22.43 10.16 -11.02
CA ASN A 32 -23.60 10.57 -11.80
C ASN A 32 -24.84 10.39 -10.93
N GLY A 33 -25.28 11.48 -10.29
CA GLY A 33 -26.44 11.51 -9.42
C GLY A 33 -26.17 11.11 -7.96
N LYS A 34 -27.21 11.25 -7.15
CA LYS A 34 -27.17 11.02 -5.71
C LYS A 34 -26.94 9.53 -5.41
N LYS A 35 -25.93 9.24 -4.60
CA LYS A 35 -25.63 7.88 -4.13
C LYS A 35 -25.52 7.84 -2.62
N HIS A 36 -25.91 6.71 -2.04
CA HIS A 36 -25.68 6.43 -0.64
C HIS A 36 -24.31 5.76 -0.48
N ILE A 37 -23.41 6.44 0.23
CA ILE A 37 -22.09 5.91 0.58
C ILE A 37 -22.20 5.33 1.98
N ARG A 38 -21.90 4.03 2.13
CA ARG A 38 -21.91 3.35 3.44
C ARG A 38 -20.67 3.71 4.24
N ASP A 39 -19.51 3.63 3.60
CA ASP A 39 -18.20 3.88 4.21
C ASP A 39 -17.21 4.26 3.11
N LEU A 40 -16.21 5.04 3.48
CA LEU A 40 -15.04 5.33 2.67
C LEU A 40 -13.82 5.15 3.55
N LYS A 41 -12.98 4.16 3.21
CA LYS A 41 -11.77 3.83 3.96
C LYS A 41 -10.55 3.88 3.06
N MET A 42 -9.42 4.26 3.64
CA MET A 42 -8.09 4.09 3.07
C MET A 42 -7.30 3.07 3.86
N HIS A 43 -6.56 2.24 3.13
CA HIS A 43 -5.66 1.25 3.71
C HIS A 43 -4.25 1.51 3.22
N PHE A 44 -3.37 1.90 4.13
CA PHE A 44 -1.96 2.17 3.88
C PHE A 44 -1.12 0.98 4.31
N LYS A 45 -0.27 0.48 3.42
CA LYS A 45 0.57 -0.69 3.66
C LYS A 45 1.98 -0.49 3.14
N GLY A 46 2.95 -0.65 4.04
CA GLY A 46 4.37 -0.73 3.70
C GLY A 46 4.89 -2.14 3.94
N LYS A 47 5.41 -2.79 2.90
CA LYS A 47 6.08 -4.09 3.03
C LYS A 47 7.26 -4.21 2.06
N THR A 48 8.23 -5.02 2.45
CA THR A 48 9.35 -5.45 1.60
C THR A 48 9.34 -6.97 1.49
N ASN A 49 9.65 -7.48 0.30
CA ASN A 49 9.94 -8.89 0.09
C ASN A 49 11.40 -8.99 -0.38
N VAL A 50 12.17 -9.90 0.22
CA VAL A 50 13.57 -10.15 -0.09
C VAL A 50 13.70 -11.56 -0.63
N HIS A 51 14.45 -11.71 -1.71
CA HIS A 51 14.80 -12.99 -2.32
C HIS A 51 16.33 -13.09 -2.34
N CYS A 52 16.88 -14.18 -1.82
CA CYS A 52 18.31 -14.45 -1.82
C CYS A 52 18.54 -15.87 -2.34
N THR A 53 19.54 -16.03 -3.19
CA THR A 53 19.99 -17.35 -3.65
C THR A 53 21.45 -17.50 -3.25
N THR A 54 21.78 -18.59 -2.58
CA THR A 54 23.18 -18.92 -2.25
C THR A 54 23.59 -20.16 -3.04
N THR A 55 24.75 -20.09 -3.70
CA THR A 55 25.33 -21.23 -4.42
C THR A 55 26.48 -21.80 -3.62
N GLY A 56 26.36 -23.05 -3.17
CA GLY A 56 27.47 -23.78 -2.59
C GLY A 56 28.41 -24.29 -3.68
N THR A 57 29.72 -24.08 -3.54
CA THR A 57 30.74 -24.77 -4.34
C THR A 57 31.71 -25.45 -3.38
N GLY A 58 31.37 -26.68 -2.99
CA GLY A 58 32.21 -27.56 -2.19
C GLY A 58 32.10 -28.99 -2.69
N GLN A 59 33.12 -29.82 -2.49
CA GLN A 59 33.22 -31.19 -3.02
C GLN A 59 32.01 -32.10 -2.69
N ASP A 60 31.22 -31.76 -1.66
CA ASP A 60 30.03 -32.51 -1.23
C ASP A 60 28.70 -31.73 -1.31
N ILE A 61 28.71 -30.50 -1.84
CA ILE A 61 27.54 -29.61 -1.88
C ILE A 61 27.42 -28.95 -3.26
N ASN A 62 26.72 -29.63 -4.17
CA ASN A 62 26.21 -29.04 -5.41
C ASN A 62 24.73 -28.70 -5.20
N GLY A 63 24.42 -27.45 -4.89
CA GLY A 63 23.05 -27.01 -4.69
C GLY A 63 22.93 -25.48 -4.62
N ASN A 64 21.80 -24.98 -5.14
CA ASN A 64 21.37 -23.59 -4.97
C ASN A 64 20.28 -23.58 -3.90
N ASP A 65 20.51 -22.87 -2.81
CA ASP A 65 19.48 -22.62 -1.80
C ASP A 65 18.80 -21.28 -2.07
N HIS A 66 17.48 -21.27 -2.00
CA HIS A 66 16.66 -20.09 -2.21
C HIS A 66 15.96 -19.68 -0.91
N TYR A 67 16.18 -18.44 -0.47
CA TYR A 67 15.57 -17.85 0.71
C TYR A 67 14.63 -16.72 0.31
N ILE A 68 13.44 -16.71 0.92
CA ILE A 68 12.45 -15.64 0.74
C ILE A 68 12.03 -15.14 2.11
N ALA A 69 12.07 -13.82 2.31
CA ALA A 69 11.63 -13.18 3.55
C ALA A 69 10.70 -12.00 3.23
N THR A 70 9.68 -11.78 4.06
CA THR A 70 8.77 -10.64 3.95
C THR A 70 8.75 -9.86 5.26
N LYS A 71 8.94 -8.54 5.19
CA LYS A 71 8.81 -7.63 6.33
C LYS A 71 7.65 -6.67 6.11
N LYS A 72 6.78 -6.52 7.09
CA LYS A 72 5.75 -5.47 7.15
C LYS A 72 6.25 -4.33 8.03
N TYR A 73 6.16 -3.09 7.56
CA TYR A 73 6.56 -1.89 8.32
C TYR A 73 5.37 -1.21 8.97
N PHE A 74 4.28 -1.04 8.22
CA PHE A 74 3.03 -0.47 8.72
C PHE A 74 1.82 -1.04 7.98
N ASN A 75 0.68 -1.00 8.66
CA ASN A 75 -0.60 -1.50 8.18
C ASN A 75 -1.72 -0.67 8.83
N ILE A 76 -2.07 0.46 8.21
CA ILE A 76 -2.94 1.48 8.82
C ILE A 76 -4.24 1.53 8.03
N GLU A 77 -5.37 1.38 8.73
CA GLU A 77 -6.71 1.60 8.16
C GLU A 77 -7.28 2.90 8.71
N GLN A 78 -7.74 3.78 7.82
CA GLN A 78 -8.33 5.06 8.16
C GLN A 78 -9.69 5.20 7.49
N SER A 79 -10.76 5.43 8.26
CA SER A 79 -12.04 5.85 7.70
C SER A 79 -11.98 7.35 7.37
N LEU A 80 -12.30 7.69 6.13
CA LEU A 80 -12.38 9.06 5.62
C LEU A 80 -13.79 9.64 5.73
N PHE A 81 -14.79 8.77 5.86
CA PHE A 81 -16.18 9.18 5.96
C PHE A 81 -16.82 8.44 7.12
N LYS A 82 -16.98 9.13 8.25
CA LYS A 82 -17.79 8.65 9.36
C LYS A 82 -19.09 9.43 9.33
N LYS A 83 -20.22 8.73 9.15
CA LYS A 83 -21.53 9.34 9.36
C LYS A 83 -21.59 9.78 10.82
N ILE A 84 -21.54 11.10 11.06
CA ILE A 84 -21.86 11.67 12.37
C ILE A 84 -23.36 11.39 12.53
N VAL A 85 -23.69 10.49 13.45
CA VAL A 85 -25.08 10.20 13.85
C VAL A 85 -25.51 11.28 14.82
#